data_AF-A0A820K0C4-F1
#
_entry.id   AF-A0A820K0C4-F1
#
_cell.length_a   1.000
_cell.length_b   1.000
_cell.length_c   1.000
_cell.angle_alpha   90.00
_cell.angle_beta   90.00
_cell.angle_gamma   90.00
#
_symmetry.space_group_name_H-M   'P 1'
#
loop_
_entity.id
_entity.type
_entity.pdbx_description
1 polymer ?
#
loop_
_entity_poly.entity_id
_entity_poly.type
_entity_poly.pdbx_seq_one_letter_code
_entity_poly.pdbx_strand_id
1 'polypeptide(L)'
;IHDIYPSHSINLTSNSERFILVGKMSSAISAKTSINFSISNQIHRKELIIDKTNLTFENYGLLRRLYAKQMLSELIAFPEKNKQRNLEIGMKYSIVNDFTSILVLETLQQHNEHNICPHPSRKTLYNDYIKYQQNKIQQESIKSQTKLTAILNLWQARCT
;
A
#
# COMPACT_ATOMS: atom_id res chain seq x y z
N ILE A 1 -6.63 23.66 4.66
CA ILE A 1 -5.65 22.56 4.79
C ILE A 1 -6.09 21.73 5.98
N HIS A 2 -6.09 20.40 5.87
CA HIS A 2 -6.51 19.46 6.92
C HIS A 2 -5.49 18.31 7.02
N ASP A 3 -5.66 17.43 8.02
CA ASP A 3 -4.77 16.29 8.30
C ASP A 3 -3.29 16.70 8.32
N ILE A 4 -2.91 17.56 9.26
CA ILE A 4 -1.56 18.12 9.35
C ILE A 4 -0.72 17.26 10.30
N TYR A 5 0.50 16.96 9.89
CA TYR A 5 1.47 16.16 10.64
C TYR A 5 2.84 16.86 10.68
N PRO A 6 3.53 16.91 11.83
CA PRO A 6 3.07 16.38 13.12
C PRO A 6 1.82 17.11 13.65
N SER A 7 0.92 16.37 14.27
CA SER A 7 -0.37 16.82 14.79
C SER A 7 -0.25 17.47 16.17
N HIS A 8 0.95 17.45 16.76
CA HIS A 8 1.28 18.00 18.06
C HIS A 8 2.53 18.89 17.95
N SER A 9 2.73 19.76 18.94
CA SER A 9 3.92 20.60 19.02
C SER A 9 5.18 19.76 19.24
N ILE A 10 6.26 20.07 18.53
CA ILE A 10 7.55 19.39 18.64
C ILE A 10 8.62 20.38 19.08
N ASN A 11 9.44 19.97 20.04
CA ASN A 11 10.65 20.69 20.42
C ASN A 11 11.78 20.35 19.44
N LEU A 12 12.31 21.36 18.76
CA LEU A 12 13.48 21.20 17.89
C LEU A 12 14.74 21.33 18.74
N THR A 13 15.62 20.34 18.67
CA THR A 13 16.93 20.38 19.33
C THR A 13 17.99 20.91 18.36
N SER A 14 19.14 21.35 18.87
CA SER A 14 20.25 21.88 18.06
C SER A 14 20.76 20.92 16.98
N ASN A 15 20.52 19.61 17.13
CA ASN A 15 20.89 18.59 16.14
C ASN A 15 19.82 18.37 15.06
N SER A 16 18.70 19.07 15.11
CA SER A 16 17.61 18.94 14.15
C SER A 16 17.88 19.85 12.94
N GLU A 17 18.53 19.33 11.90
CA GLU A 17 18.86 20.12 10.70
C GLU A 17 17.61 20.63 9.96
N ARG A 18 16.50 19.89 10.02
CA ARG A 18 15.27 20.20 9.28
C ARG A 18 14.01 19.82 10.05
N PHE A 19 13.01 20.68 9.99
CA PHE A 19 11.64 20.40 10.42
C PHE A 19 10.75 20.25 9.18
N ILE A 20 9.93 19.19 9.16
CA ILE A 20 9.01 18.89 8.07
C ILE A 20 7.59 18.90 8.62
N LEU A 21 6.73 19.73 7.99
CA LEU A 21 5.30 19.78 8.24
C LEU A 21 4.60 19.38 6.93
N VAL A 22 3.73 18.38 7.00
CA VAL A 22 2.94 17.91 5.86
C VAL A 22 1.46 18.02 6.16
N GLY A 23 0.65 18.19 5.13
CA GLY A 23 -0.80 18.23 5.29
C GLY A 23 -1.51 18.11 3.95
N LYS A 24 -2.83 17.99 4.00
CA LYS A 24 -3.66 17.83 2.82
C LYS A 24 -4.39 19.12 2.50
N MET A 25 -4.23 19.60 1.26
CA MET A 25 -4.95 20.76 0.75
C MET A 25 -6.23 20.30 0.02
N SER A 26 -7.40 20.78 0.48
CA SER A 26 -8.70 20.50 -0.14
C SER A 26 -8.89 21.38 -1.36
N SER A 27 -8.85 20.79 -2.57
CA SER A 27 -9.13 21.27 -3.94
C SER A 27 -8.75 22.70 -4.39
N ALA A 28 -8.33 23.59 -3.51
CA ALA A 28 -7.96 24.96 -3.78
C ALA A 28 -6.69 25.02 -4.64
N ILE A 29 -6.64 26.03 -5.52
CA ILE A 29 -5.46 26.31 -6.36
C ILE A 29 -4.33 26.88 -5.50
N SER A 30 -4.67 27.69 -4.49
CA SER A 30 -3.72 28.20 -3.51
C SER A 30 -4.33 28.22 -2.11
N ALA A 31 -3.49 28.17 -1.09
CA ALA A 31 -3.88 28.26 0.32
C ALA A 31 -2.89 29.10 1.12
N LYS A 32 -3.42 30.00 1.94
CA LYS A 32 -2.64 30.70 2.97
C LYS A 32 -2.64 29.87 4.25
N THR A 33 -1.47 29.72 4.86
CA THR A 33 -1.30 29.07 6.16
C THR A 33 -0.31 29.87 7.00
N SER A 34 -0.30 29.62 8.31
CA SER A 34 0.68 30.22 9.20
C SER A 34 1.20 29.19 10.18
N ILE A 35 2.50 29.25 10.47
CA ILE A 35 3.15 28.42 11.47
C ILE A 35 3.52 29.30 12.65
N ASN A 36 3.16 28.85 13.85
CA ASN A 36 3.59 29.45 15.10
C ASN A 36 4.73 28.62 15.67
N PHE A 37 5.81 29.27 16.11
CA PHE A 37 6.94 28.61 16.75
C PHE A 37 7.55 29.53 17.80
N SER A 38 8.24 28.96 18.79
CA SER A 38 8.87 29.74 19.86
C SER A 38 10.38 29.60 19.85
N ILE A 39 11.08 30.72 20.03
CA ILE A 39 12.54 30.77 20.22
C ILE A 39 12.79 31.60 21.48
N SER A 40 13.57 31.07 22.43
CA SER A 40 13.91 31.78 23.68
C SER A 40 12.68 32.35 24.40
N ASN A 41 11.60 31.55 24.50
CA ASN A 41 10.30 31.92 25.08
C ASN A 41 9.55 33.06 24.38
N GLN A 42 9.98 33.49 23.19
CA GLN A 42 9.24 34.43 22.36
C GLN A 42 8.48 33.68 21.27
N ILE A 43 7.19 33.99 21.10
CA ILE A 43 6.34 33.38 20.08
C ILE A 43 6.47 34.18 18.79
N HIS A 44 6.78 33.47 17.71
CA HIS A 44 6.84 33.99 16.36
C HIS A 44 5.75 33.35 15.49
N ARG A 45 5.25 34.10 14.52
CA ARG A 45 4.31 33.62 13.50
C ARG A 45 4.89 33.88 12.11
N LYS A 46 4.90 32.85 11.27
CA LYS A 46 5.33 32.95 9.87
C LYS A 46 4.17 32.56 8.96
N GLU A 47 3.77 33.48 8.11
CA GLU A 47 2.77 33.23 7.07
C GLU A 47 3.43 32.60 5.83
N LEU A 48 2.73 31.67 5.21
CA LEU A 48 3.18 30.91 4.05
C LEU A 48 2.02 30.82 3.06
N ILE A 49 2.35 30.99 1.78
CA ILE A 49 1.42 30.80 0.67
C ILE A 49 1.84 29.50 -0.03
N ILE A 50 0.92 28.55 -0.11
CA ILE A 50 1.10 27.28 -0.80
C ILE A 50 0.31 27.37 -2.09
N ASP A 51 0.99 27.21 -3.22
CA ASP A 51 0.37 27.24 -4.55
C ASP A 51 0.50 25.87 -5.23
N LYS A 52 -0.64 25.36 -5.71
CA LYS A 52 -0.73 24.08 -6.42
C LYS A 52 -0.03 24.14 -7.78
N THR A 53 0.12 25.31 -8.37
CA THR A 53 0.76 25.49 -9.69
C THR A 53 2.23 25.04 -9.71
N ASN A 54 2.90 25.03 -8.55
CA ASN A 54 4.26 24.54 -8.39
C ASN A 54 4.36 23.00 -8.37
N LEU A 55 3.25 22.26 -8.40
CA LEU A 55 3.26 20.79 -8.40
C LEU A 55 3.59 20.26 -9.78
N THR A 56 4.74 19.60 -9.89
CA THR A 56 5.08 18.75 -11.04
C THR A 56 4.56 17.33 -10.83
N PHE A 57 4.30 16.62 -11.93
CA PHE A 57 3.89 15.21 -11.88
C PHE A 57 4.90 14.33 -11.11
N GLU A 58 6.19 14.60 -11.31
CA GLU A 58 7.30 13.90 -10.63
C GLU A 58 7.25 14.07 -9.11
N ASN A 59 7.05 15.30 -8.63
CA ASN A 59 7.04 15.60 -7.19
C ASN A 59 5.76 15.14 -6.50
N TYR A 60 4.66 14.97 -7.24
CA TYR A 60 3.38 14.56 -6.67
C TYR A 60 3.41 13.14 -6.06
N GLY A 61 4.15 12.22 -6.68
CA GLY A 61 4.38 10.88 -6.11
C GLY A 61 5.16 10.94 -4.79
N LEU A 62 6.25 11.72 -4.78
CA LEU A 62 7.12 11.88 -3.63
C LEU A 62 6.39 12.53 -2.44
N LEU A 63 5.65 13.61 -2.67
CA LEU A 63 4.91 14.32 -1.61
C LEU A 63 3.84 13.44 -0.97
N ARG A 64 3.15 12.59 -1.74
CA ARG A 64 2.18 11.63 -1.19
C ARG A 64 2.85 10.59 -0.30
N ARG A 65 4.02 10.08 -0.68
CA ARG A 65 4.79 9.15 0.16
C ARG A 65 5.30 9.84 1.43
N LEU A 66 5.81 11.07 1.32
CA LEU A 66 6.26 11.84 2.48
C LEU A 66 5.11 12.07 3.48
N TYR A 67 3.93 12.46 2.97
CA TYR A 67 2.72 12.60 3.76
C TYR A 67 2.36 11.30 4.52
N ALA A 68 2.32 10.17 3.81
CA ALA A 68 2.02 8.88 4.42
C ALA A 68 3.08 8.42 5.43
N LYS A 69 4.37 8.69 5.19
CA LYS A 69 5.45 8.42 6.15
C LYS A 69 5.25 9.20 7.45
N GLN A 70 4.88 10.48 7.37
CA GLN A 70 4.63 11.28 8.57
C GLN A 70 3.39 10.78 9.33
N MET A 71 2.32 10.41 8.62
CA MET A 71 1.15 9.77 9.24
C MET A 71 1.53 8.50 10.00
N LEU A 72 2.33 7.62 9.37
CA LEU A 72 2.79 6.39 10.00
C LEU A 72 3.65 6.67 11.23
N SER A 73 4.51 7.69 11.19
CA SER A 73 5.40 8.03 12.32
C SER A 73 4.67 8.31 13.62
N GLU A 74 3.45 8.86 13.56
CA GLU A 74 2.64 9.11 14.76
C GLU A 74 2.00 7.84 15.32
N LEU A 75 1.80 6.83 14.48
CA LEU A 75 1.16 5.58 14.86
C LEU A 75 2.15 4.60 15.52
N ILE A 76 3.46 4.85 15.40
CA ILE A 76 4.53 3.98 15.91
C ILE A 76 4.53 3.88 17.44
N ALA A 77 4.08 4.91 18.15
CA ALA A 77 4.08 4.90 19.62
C ALA A 77 3.19 3.80 20.23
N PHE A 78 2.14 3.39 19.53
CA PHE A 78 1.20 2.34 19.97
C PHE A 78 0.82 1.43 18.79
N PRO A 79 1.74 0.56 18.33
CA PRO A 79 1.58 -0.14 17.06
C PRO A 79 0.40 -1.11 17.06
N GLU A 80 0.19 -1.87 18.14
CA GLU A 80 -0.93 -2.82 18.26
C GLU A 80 -2.29 -2.12 18.28
N LYS A 81 -2.43 -1.01 19.01
CA LYS A 81 -3.68 -0.23 19.04
C LYS A 81 -4.01 0.36 17.67
N ASN A 82 -2.98 0.70 16.89
CA ASN A 82 -3.11 1.33 15.58
C ASN A 82 -2.97 0.35 14.41
N LYS A 83 -2.93 -0.96 14.67
CA LYS A 83 -2.62 -2.00 13.67
C LYS A 83 -3.45 -1.88 12.39
N GLN A 84 -4.76 -1.78 12.52
CA GLN A 84 -5.68 -1.68 11.38
C GLN A 84 -5.37 -0.45 10.52
N ARG A 85 -5.19 0.71 11.15
CA ARG A 85 -4.88 1.96 10.45
C ARG A 85 -3.50 1.94 9.81
N ASN A 86 -2.52 1.31 10.47
CA ASN A 86 -1.16 1.17 9.97
C ASN A 86 -1.12 0.26 8.73
N LEU A 87 -1.86 -0.85 8.77
CA LEU A 87 -2.09 -1.74 7.61
C LEU A 87 -2.76 -0.99 6.46
N GLU A 88 -3.85 -0.27 6.71
CA GLU A 88 -4.58 0.48 5.68
C GLU A 88 -3.70 1.55 4.99
N ILE A 89 -2.90 2.28 5.76
CA ILE A 89 -1.98 3.29 5.22
C ILE A 89 -0.87 2.61 4.40
N GLY A 90 -0.26 1.54 4.92
CA GLY A 90 0.77 0.77 4.21
C GLY A 90 0.26 0.27 2.86
N MET A 91 -0.93 -0.33 2.82
CA MET A 91 -1.56 -0.82 1.59
C MET A 91 -1.91 0.32 0.62
N LYS A 92 -2.55 1.39 1.11
CA LYS A 92 -3.01 2.51 0.27
C LYS A 92 -1.87 3.27 -0.40
N TYR A 93 -0.74 3.42 0.29
CA TYR A 93 0.40 4.19 -0.21
C TYR A 93 1.55 3.31 -0.71
N SER A 94 1.38 1.99 -0.73
CA SER A 94 2.40 1.00 -1.09
C SER A 94 3.70 1.18 -0.29
N ILE A 95 3.56 1.30 1.03
CA ILE A 95 4.67 1.46 1.99
C ILE A 95 4.77 0.19 2.83
N VAL A 96 5.99 -0.32 2.95
CA VAL A 96 6.34 -1.39 3.89
C VAL A 96 6.45 -0.83 5.30
N ASN A 97 5.77 -1.47 6.24
CA ASN A 97 5.81 -1.18 7.67
C ASN A 97 5.73 -2.50 8.45
N ASP A 98 5.64 -2.45 9.78
CA ASP A 98 5.63 -3.66 10.62
C ASP A 98 4.47 -4.63 10.31
N PHE A 99 3.42 -4.17 9.61
CA PHE A 99 2.23 -4.93 9.25
C PHE A 99 2.08 -5.20 7.75
N THR A 100 3.02 -4.72 6.91
CA THR A 100 3.01 -4.95 5.47
C THR A 100 4.38 -5.41 5.00
N SER A 101 4.42 -6.26 3.97
CA SER A 101 5.66 -6.73 3.35
C SER A 101 5.56 -6.64 1.84
N ILE A 102 6.73 -6.66 1.16
CA ILE A 102 6.79 -6.79 -0.29
C ILE A 102 7.07 -8.25 -0.62
N LEU A 103 6.17 -8.83 -1.41
CA LEU A 103 6.38 -10.14 -2.03
C LEU A 103 6.92 -9.93 -3.45
N VAL A 104 8.10 -10.47 -3.74
CA VAL A 104 8.72 -10.42 -5.07
C VAL A 104 8.64 -11.80 -5.71
N LEU A 105 8.01 -11.86 -6.89
CA LEU A 105 7.80 -13.10 -7.65
C LEU A 105 8.54 -12.99 -8.99
N GLU A 106 9.54 -13.83 -9.19
CA GLU A 106 10.40 -13.80 -10.37
C GLU A 106 10.09 -14.95 -11.33
N THR A 107 9.72 -16.11 -10.81
CA THR A 107 9.56 -17.35 -11.57
C THR A 107 8.09 -17.78 -11.70
N LEU A 108 7.80 -18.59 -12.72
CA LEU A 108 6.47 -19.16 -12.92
C LEU A 108 6.01 -19.99 -11.72
N GLN A 109 6.92 -20.77 -11.13
CA GLN A 109 6.63 -21.60 -9.96
C GLN A 109 6.14 -20.75 -8.78
N GLN A 110 6.84 -19.65 -8.46
CA GLN A 110 6.45 -18.74 -7.38
C GLN A 110 5.06 -18.13 -7.62
N HIS A 111 4.77 -17.71 -8.85
CA HIS A 111 3.46 -17.19 -9.22
C HIS A 111 2.35 -18.25 -9.05
N ASN A 112 2.61 -19.49 -9.45
CA ASN A 112 1.68 -20.60 -9.31
C ASN A 112 1.44 -20.97 -7.84
N GLU A 113 2.50 -21.03 -7.03
CA GLU A 113 2.44 -21.35 -5.60
C GLU A 113 1.56 -20.34 -4.84
N HIS A 114 1.76 -19.05 -5.10
CA HIS A 114 1.00 -17.99 -4.45
C HIS A 114 -0.32 -17.62 -5.14
N ASN A 115 -0.65 -18.26 -6.28
CA ASN A 115 -1.81 -17.94 -7.12
C ASN A 115 -1.90 -16.45 -7.49
N ILE A 116 -0.76 -15.81 -7.74
CA ILE A 116 -0.67 -14.40 -8.11
C ILE A 116 -0.35 -14.31 -9.59
N CYS A 117 -1.23 -13.67 -10.37
CA CYS A 117 -1.01 -13.48 -11.79
C CYS A 117 0.16 -12.50 -12.05
N PRO A 118 1.14 -12.85 -12.90
CA PRO A 118 2.16 -11.91 -13.35
C PRO A 118 1.56 -10.67 -14.03
N HIS A 119 2.26 -9.55 -14.00
CA HIS A 119 1.82 -8.36 -14.75
C HIS A 119 1.95 -8.58 -16.28
N PRO A 120 0.99 -8.13 -17.11
CA PRO A 120 1.01 -8.36 -18.57
C PRO A 120 2.23 -7.85 -19.32
N SER A 121 2.97 -6.89 -18.73
CA SER A 121 4.25 -6.42 -19.31
C SER A 121 5.31 -7.53 -19.38
N ARG A 122 5.26 -8.54 -18.49
CA ARG A 122 6.14 -9.71 -18.50
C ARG A 122 5.54 -10.81 -19.38
N LYS A 123 5.42 -10.53 -20.68
CA LYS A 123 4.63 -11.32 -21.65
C LYS A 123 4.86 -12.83 -21.57
N THR A 124 6.11 -13.29 -21.62
CA THR A 124 6.44 -14.73 -21.58
C THR A 124 5.89 -15.39 -20.31
N LEU A 125 6.24 -14.84 -19.15
CA LEU A 125 5.82 -15.35 -17.86
C LEU A 125 4.29 -15.30 -17.68
N TYR A 126 3.65 -14.23 -18.13
CA TYR A 126 2.20 -14.08 -18.11
C TYR A 126 1.52 -15.18 -18.95
N ASN A 127 1.99 -15.39 -20.19
CA ASN A 127 1.42 -16.40 -21.08
C ASN A 127 1.61 -17.82 -20.52
N ASP A 128 2.78 -18.12 -19.96
CA ASP A 128 3.07 -19.41 -19.32
C ASP A 128 2.17 -19.65 -18.10
N TYR A 129 1.92 -18.62 -17.30
CA TYR A 129 0.99 -18.67 -16.17
C TYR A 129 -0.44 -18.96 -16.64
N ILE A 130 -0.95 -18.25 -17.64
CA ILE A 130 -2.30 -18.48 -18.17
C ILE A 130 -2.44 -19.90 -18.74
N LYS A 131 -1.45 -20.36 -19.51
CA LYS A 131 -1.43 -21.73 -20.05
C LYS A 131 -1.42 -22.77 -18.93
N TYR A 132 -0.64 -22.55 -17.88
CA TYR A 132 -0.62 -23.43 -16.71
C TYR A 132 -1.99 -23.49 -16.03
N GLN A 133 -2.65 -22.35 -15.81
CA GLN A 133 -3.98 -22.31 -15.17
C GLN A 133 -5.06 -22.99 -16.04
N GLN A 134 -5.04 -22.79 -17.36
CA GLN A 134 -5.95 -23.47 -18.28
C GLN A 134 -5.78 -25.00 -18.23
N ASN A 135 -4.53 -25.47 -18.29
CA ASN A 135 -4.24 -26.90 -18.18
C ASN A 135 -4.67 -27.48 -16.83
N LYS A 136 -4.46 -26.74 -15.73
CA LYS A 136 -4.89 -27.15 -14.39
C LYS A 136 -6.40 -27.32 -14.31
N ILE A 137 -7.17 -26.34 -14.80
CA ILE A 137 -8.63 -26.39 -14.85
C ILE A 137 -9.13 -27.58 -15.68
N GLN A 138 -8.51 -27.82 -16.85
CA GLN A 138 -8.87 -28.95 -17.71
C GLN A 138 -8.56 -30.30 -17.05
N GLN A 139 -7.43 -30.42 -16.35
CA GLN A 139 -7.08 -31.65 -15.64
C GLN A 139 -8.02 -31.89 -14.45
N GLU A 140 -8.41 -30.84 -13.72
CA GLU A 140 -9.34 -30.94 -12.61
C GLU A 140 -10.75 -31.35 -13.07
N SER A 141 -11.21 -30.85 -14.22
CA SER A 141 -12.51 -31.25 -14.78
C SER A 141 -12.53 -32.71 -15.23
N ILE A 142 -11.47 -33.16 -15.92
CA ILE A 142 -11.32 -34.57 -16.34
C ILE A 142 -11.28 -35.48 -15.11
N LYS A 143 -10.44 -35.18 -14.11
CA LYS A 143 -10.34 -35.96 -12.87
C LYS A 143 -11.69 -36.06 -12.16
N SER A 144 -12.46 -34.97 -12.12
CA SER A 144 -13.78 -34.93 -11.50
C SER A 144 -14.77 -35.84 -12.24
N GLN A 145 -14.80 -35.76 -13.58
CA GLN A 145 -15.64 -36.63 -14.41
C GLN A 145 -15.27 -38.10 -14.24
N THR A 146 -13.98 -38.45 -14.32
CA THR A 146 -13.52 -39.83 -14.12
C THR A 146 -13.90 -40.37 -12.74
N LYS A 147 -13.76 -39.55 -11.69
CA LYS A 147 -14.16 -39.93 -10.33
C LYS A 147 -15.67 -40.17 -10.22
N LEU A 148 -16.49 -39.30 -10.82
CA LEU A 148 -17.95 -39.48 -10.85
C LEU A 148 -18.35 -40.77 -11.58
N THR A 149 -17.77 -41.01 -12.76
CA THR A 149 -18.02 -42.24 -13.54
C THR A 149 -17.62 -43.48 -12.75
N ALA A 150 -16.47 -43.46 -12.07
CA ALA A 150 -16.03 -44.58 -11.23
C ALA A 150 -17.02 -44.88 -10.08
N ILE A 151 -17.52 -43.83 -9.41
CA ILE A 151 -18.52 -43.98 -8.33
C ILE A 151 -19.84 -44.54 -8.87
N LEU A 152 -20.32 -44.05 -10.02
CA LEU A 152 -21.54 -44.56 -10.66
C LEU A 152 -21.43 -46.04 -10.99
N ASN A 153 -20.29 -46.49 -11.55
CA ASN A 153 -20.06 -47.89 -11.87
C ASN A 153 -20.04 -48.78 -10.61
N LEU A 154 -19.39 -48.32 -9.54
CA LEU A 154 -19.38 -49.05 -8.25
C LEU A 154 -20.79 -49.17 -7.65
N TRP A 155 -21.61 -48.12 -7.79
CA TRP A 155 -22.97 -48.12 -7.28
C TRP A 155 -23.88 -49.05 -8.09
N GLN A 156 -23.79 -49.01 -9.42
CA GLN A 156 -24.51 -49.93 -10.30
C GLN A 156 -24.19 -51.39 -9.99
N ALA A 157 -22.92 -51.73 -9.81
CA ALA A 157 -22.48 -53.09 -9.47
C ALA A 157 -22.96 -53.57 -8.09
N ARG A 158 -23.39 -52.67 -7.19
CA ARG A 158 -23.91 -53.00 -5.86
C ARG A 158 -25.44 -53.14 -5.84
N CYS A 159 -26.13 -52.52 -6.80
CA CYS A 159 -27.59 -52.54 -6.91
C CYS A 159 -28.11 -53.69 -7.80
N THR A 160 -27.22 -54.38 -8.52
CA THR A 160 -27.47 -55.66 -9.21
C THR A 160 -27.01 -56.83 -8.36
#